data_AF-A0A2P1JHF5-F1
#
_entry.id   AF-A0A2P1JHF5-F1
#
_cell.length_a   1.000
_cell.length_b   1.000
_cell.length_c   1.000
_cell.angle_alpha   90.00
_cell.angle_beta   90.00
_cell.angle_gamma   90.00
#
_symmetry.space_group_name_H-M   'P 1'
#
loop_
_entity.id
_entity.type
_entity.pdbx_description
1 polymer ?
#
loop_
_entity_poly.entity_id
_entity_poly.type
_entity_poly.pdbx_seq_one_letter_code
_entity_poly.pdbx_strand_id
1 'polypeptide(L)'
;MRKNPLVYFIGGCLLYFVSIGCQLFHIGSTVLIYYITPILLHYAKYVLIDIIYNITLSIEIKYKDLNNMLLEINSVTTVTSKSATKLIKKVRILYLKINSVIDTFNSFFGWPLLLLVAHSFAQILTCLSLLATNSYPDVLSARIVISYYLIMTMGFLLRVISGCDNVLKASHNFVQNCFELRESFPLTSKPAEEIEKLQATFKVQSNISAAGFFEINRSLLLSIFSTATTYLIVVIQFRSVYSVQ
;
A
#
# COMPACT_ATOMS: atom_id res chain seq x y z
N MET A 1 -12.32 -10.94 13.83
CA MET A 1 -12.90 -11.48 12.58
C MET A 1 -11.86 -11.41 11.47
N ARG A 2 -11.37 -12.57 10.99
CA ARG A 2 -10.39 -12.65 9.90
C ARG A 2 -11.13 -12.33 8.60
N LYS A 3 -10.99 -11.10 8.10
CA LYS A 3 -11.55 -10.68 6.81
C LYS A 3 -10.94 -11.57 5.72
N ASN A 4 -11.76 -12.35 5.03
CA ASN A 4 -11.29 -13.35 4.07
C ASN A 4 -10.85 -12.63 2.78
N PRO A 5 -9.54 -12.55 2.46
CA PRO A 5 -9.04 -11.76 1.33
C PRO A 5 -9.62 -12.23 -0.02
N LEU A 6 -10.02 -13.50 -0.09
CA LEU A 6 -10.71 -14.10 -1.23
C LEU A 6 -12.04 -13.40 -1.55
N VAL A 7 -12.80 -12.99 -0.53
CA VAL A 7 -14.11 -12.34 -0.73
C VAL A 7 -13.95 -10.96 -1.36
N TYR A 8 -12.91 -10.22 -0.96
CA TYR A 8 -12.59 -8.92 -1.57
C TYR A 8 -12.10 -9.05 -3.00
N PHE A 9 -11.28 -10.07 -3.27
CA PHE A 9 -10.83 -10.38 -4.62
C PHE A 9 -12.00 -10.75 -5.54
N ILE A 10 -12.86 -11.68 -5.10
CA ILE A 10 -14.05 -12.10 -5.86
C ILE A 10 -15.01 -10.92 -6.09
N GLY A 11 -15.26 -10.12 -5.05
CA GLY A 11 -16.12 -8.94 -5.15
C GLY A 11 -15.58 -7.89 -6.13
N GLY A 12 -14.27 -7.63 -6.13
CA GLY A 12 -13.67 -6.69 -7.07
C GLY A 12 -13.62 -7.22 -8.51
N CYS A 13 -13.38 -8.52 -8.71
CA CYS A 13 -13.53 -9.15 -10.02
C CYS A 13 -14.97 -9.03 -10.54
N LEU A 14 -15.98 -9.28 -9.72
CA LEU A 14 -17.39 -9.14 -10.10
C LEU A 14 -17.75 -7.71 -10.49
N LEU A 15 -17.34 -6.71 -9.69
CA LEU A 15 -17.56 -5.30 -10.01
C LEU A 15 -16.87 -4.89 -11.32
N TYR A 16 -15.69 -5.42 -11.57
CA TYR A 16 -14.94 -5.18 -12.80
C TYR A 16 -15.65 -5.78 -14.03
N PHE A 17 -16.12 -7.03 -13.95
CA PHE A 17 -16.87 -7.66 -15.03
C PHE A 17 -18.21 -6.97 -15.31
N VAL A 18 -18.92 -6.49 -14.28
CA VAL A 18 -20.15 -5.70 -14.45
C VAL A 18 -19.86 -4.37 -15.16
N SER A 19 -18.76 -3.69 -14.79
CA SER A 19 -18.33 -2.46 -15.45
C SER A 19 -18.01 -2.66 -16.93
N ILE A 20 -17.32 -3.75 -17.28
CA ILE A 20 -17.03 -4.11 -18.68
C ILE A 20 -18.30 -4.46 -19.45
N GLY A 21 -19.19 -5.26 -18.84
CA GLY A 21 -20.45 -5.68 -19.47
C GLY A 21 -21.31 -4.49 -19.89
N CYS A 22 -21.38 -3.45 -19.05
CA CYS A 22 -22.07 -2.21 -19.39
C CYS A 22 -21.41 -1.45 -20.56
N GLN A 23 -20.09 -1.47 -20.69
CA GLN A 23 -19.39 -0.77 -21.78
C GLN A 23 -19.47 -1.52 -23.12
N LEU A 24 -19.45 -2.85 -23.08
CA LEU A 24 -19.50 -3.70 -24.28
C LEU A 24 -20.90 -3.77 -24.91
N PHE A 25 -21.97 -3.61 -24.13
CA PHE A 25 -23.35 -3.69 -24.64
C PHE A 25 -23.71 -2.56 -25.63
N HIS A 26 -22.86 -1.52 -25.73
CA HIS A 26 -23.20 -0.28 -26.43
C HIS A 26 -22.49 -0.10 -27.79
N ILE A 27 -21.59 -1.00 -28.22
CA ILE A 27 -20.56 -0.68 -29.23
C ILE A 27 -20.24 -1.83 -30.22
N GLY A 28 -20.09 -1.51 -31.53
CA GLY A 28 -19.83 -2.44 -32.65
C GLY A 28 -18.38 -2.99 -32.79
N SER A 29 -18.16 -3.90 -33.75
CA SER A 29 -17.02 -4.84 -33.81
C SER A 29 -15.62 -4.23 -34.04
N THR A 30 -15.46 -3.17 -34.84
CA THR A 30 -14.15 -2.50 -35.05
C THR A 30 -13.74 -1.61 -33.88
N VAL A 31 -14.73 -1.12 -33.13
CA VAL A 31 -14.51 -0.32 -31.93
C VAL A 31 -14.11 -1.22 -30.76
N LEU A 32 -14.55 -2.49 -30.75
CA LEU A 32 -14.21 -3.48 -29.72
C LEU A 32 -12.69 -3.61 -29.47
N ILE A 33 -11.84 -3.62 -30.50
CA ILE A 33 -10.37 -3.75 -30.34
C ILE A 33 -9.76 -2.55 -29.59
N TYR A 34 -10.24 -1.34 -29.88
CA TYR A 34 -9.78 -0.12 -29.19
C TYR A 34 -10.17 -0.09 -27.72
N TYR A 35 -11.25 -0.75 -27.32
CA TYR A 35 -11.73 -0.80 -25.94
C TYR A 35 -11.20 -2.01 -25.16
N ILE A 36 -10.94 -3.14 -25.83
CA ILE A 36 -10.35 -4.34 -25.19
C ILE A 36 -9.00 -4.01 -24.55
N THR A 37 -8.14 -3.24 -25.23
CA THR A 37 -6.79 -2.96 -24.71
C THR A 37 -6.80 -2.16 -23.40
N PRO A 38 -7.50 -1.01 -23.29
CA PRO A 38 -7.67 -0.29 -22.03
C PRO A 38 -8.33 -1.11 -20.92
N ILE A 39 -9.29 -1.97 -21.28
CA ILE A 39 -9.95 -2.90 -20.37
C ILE A 39 -8.90 -3.85 -19.80
N LEU A 40 -8.19 -4.61 -20.63
CA LEU A 40 -7.16 -5.55 -20.19
C LEU A 40 -6.08 -4.89 -19.33
N LEU A 41 -5.64 -3.67 -19.68
CA LEU A 41 -4.70 -2.90 -18.88
C LEU A 41 -5.25 -2.54 -17.50
N HIS A 42 -6.53 -2.15 -17.41
CA HIS A 42 -7.19 -1.92 -16.12
C HIS A 42 -7.30 -3.18 -15.28
N TYR A 43 -7.61 -4.32 -15.90
CA TYR A 43 -7.63 -5.61 -15.21
C TYR A 43 -6.26 -5.97 -14.65
N ALA A 44 -5.22 -5.87 -15.49
CA ALA A 44 -3.85 -6.16 -15.08
C ALA A 44 -3.41 -5.25 -13.92
N LYS A 45 -3.75 -3.96 -13.98
CA LYS A 45 -3.51 -3.01 -12.88
C LYS A 45 -4.24 -3.44 -11.60
N TYR A 46 -5.51 -3.83 -11.71
CA TYR A 46 -6.31 -4.29 -10.57
C TYR A 46 -5.69 -5.54 -9.91
N VAL A 47 -5.34 -6.55 -10.72
CA VAL A 47 -4.69 -7.78 -10.24
C VAL A 47 -3.35 -7.48 -9.58
N LEU A 48 -2.53 -6.61 -10.17
CA LEU A 48 -1.26 -6.18 -9.60
C LEU A 48 -1.44 -5.52 -8.22
N ILE A 49 -2.43 -4.63 -8.08
CA ILE A 49 -2.76 -3.98 -6.82
C ILE A 49 -3.20 -4.98 -5.76
N ASP A 50 -4.04 -5.95 -6.13
CA ASP A 50 -4.46 -7.01 -5.22
C ASP A 50 -3.29 -7.88 -4.78
N ILE A 51 -2.38 -8.24 -5.68
CA ILE A 51 -1.18 -9.01 -5.34
C ILE A 51 -0.31 -8.23 -4.35
N ILE A 52 -0.01 -6.96 -4.65
CA ILE A 52 0.76 -6.07 -3.76
C ILE A 52 0.10 -5.97 -2.38
N TYR A 53 -1.22 -5.74 -2.35
CA TYR A 53 -1.96 -5.61 -1.10
C TYR A 53 -1.95 -6.91 -0.28
N ASN A 54 -2.12 -8.06 -0.92
CA ASN A 54 -2.12 -9.35 -0.21
C ASN A 54 -0.72 -9.71 0.34
N ILE A 55 0.34 -9.39 -0.40
CA ILE A 55 1.71 -9.61 0.08
C ILE A 55 1.99 -8.70 1.27
N THR A 56 1.67 -7.40 1.18
CA THR A 56 1.85 -6.46 2.29
C THR A 56 1.02 -6.85 3.52
N LEU A 57 -0.22 -7.31 3.33
CA LEU A 57 -1.03 -7.86 4.42
C LEU A 57 -0.40 -9.11 5.07
N SER A 58 0.20 -10.00 4.27
CA SER A 58 0.92 -11.18 4.78
C SER A 58 2.12 -10.78 5.64
N ILE A 59 2.89 -9.79 5.19
CA ILE A 59 4.02 -9.22 5.95
C ILE A 59 3.54 -8.57 7.25
N GLU A 60 2.46 -7.79 7.21
CA GLU A 60 1.84 -7.17 8.39
C GLU A 60 1.47 -8.22 9.45
N ILE A 61 0.81 -9.31 9.01
CA ILE A 61 0.44 -10.42 9.90
C ILE A 61 1.69 -11.04 10.53
N LYS A 62 2.79 -11.19 9.77
CA LYS A 62 4.03 -11.74 10.30
C LYS A 62 4.68 -10.86 11.36
N TYR A 63 4.66 -9.54 11.20
CA TYR A 63 5.09 -8.63 12.28
C TYR A 63 4.19 -8.71 13.51
N LYS A 64 2.87 -8.88 13.34
CA LYS A 64 1.95 -9.12 14.47
C LYS A 64 2.24 -10.45 15.18
N ASP A 65 2.56 -11.50 14.44
CA ASP A 65 2.99 -12.78 15.01
C ASP A 65 4.26 -12.60 15.84
N LEU A 66 5.25 -11.82 15.36
CA LEU A 66 6.46 -11.50 16.13
C LEU A 66 6.15 -10.74 17.42
N ASN A 67 5.26 -9.75 17.36
CA ASN A 67 4.81 -9.00 18.54
C ASN A 67 4.18 -9.92 19.59
N ASN A 68 3.34 -10.86 19.17
CA ASN A 68 2.75 -11.83 20.09
C ASN A 68 3.82 -12.73 20.74
N MET A 69 4.85 -13.13 19.99
CA MET A 69 5.98 -13.89 20.55
C MET A 69 6.78 -13.07 21.59
N LEU A 70 6.88 -11.75 21.44
CA LEU A 70 7.49 -10.88 22.47
C LEU A 70 6.66 -10.85 23.75
N LEU A 71 5.33 -10.79 23.63
CA LEU A 71 4.43 -10.84 24.78
C LEU A 71 4.53 -12.19 25.52
N GLU A 72 4.67 -13.29 24.79
CA GLU A 72 4.96 -14.62 25.36
C GLU A 72 6.30 -14.64 26.10
N ILE A 73 7.35 -13.96 25.59
CA ILE A 73 8.63 -13.86 26.30
C ILE A 73 8.45 -13.12 27.63
N ASN A 74 7.68 -12.03 27.62
CA ASN A 74 7.45 -11.22 28.82
C ASN A 74 6.71 -12.02 29.91
N SER A 75 5.76 -12.89 29.57
CA SER A 75 5.10 -13.76 30.56
C SER A 75 6.00 -14.90 31.07
N VAL A 76 6.91 -15.40 30.23
CA VAL A 76 7.86 -16.50 30.55
C VAL A 76 9.06 -16.05 31.40
N THR A 77 9.30 -14.74 31.55
CA THR A 77 10.35 -14.19 32.44
C THR A 77 10.29 -14.74 33.87
N THR A 78 9.14 -15.25 34.30
CA THR A 78 8.92 -15.87 35.61
C THR A 78 9.39 -17.33 35.72
N VAL A 79 9.63 -18.06 34.60
CA VAL A 79 9.71 -19.53 34.63
C VAL A 79 11.05 -20.15 34.21
N THR A 80 11.87 -19.59 33.29
CA THR A 80 13.30 -19.99 33.10
C THR A 80 14.06 -19.16 32.05
N SER A 81 15.28 -18.69 32.40
CA SER A 81 16.18 -17.91 31.51
C SER A 81 16.55 -18.61 30.18
N LYS A 82 16.66 -19.95 30.17
CA LYS A 82 17.02 -20.73 28.98
C LYS A 82 15.91 -20.75 27.92
N SER A 83 14.65 -20.78 28.34
CA SER A 83 13.48 -20.79 27.44
C SER A 83 13.32 -19.45 26.72
N ALA A 84 13.39 -18.33 27.47
CA ALA A 84 13.35 -16.98 26.94
C ALA A 84 14.46 -16.74 25.89
N THR A 85 15.69 -17.16 26.19
CA THR A 85 16.83 -17.04 25.26
C THR A 85 16.57 -17.75 23.93
N LYS A 86 15.99 -18.96 23.95
CA LYS A 86 15.65 -19.72 22.74
C LYS A 86 14.57 -19.02 21.91
N LEU A 87 13.57 -18.44 22.57
CA LEU A 87 12.48 -17.74 21.91
C LEU A 87 12.95 -16.41 21.28
N ILE A 88 13.80 -15.64 21.96
CA ILE A 88 14.41 -14.41 21.41
C ILE A 88 15.24 -14.74 20.15
N LYS A 89 16.04 -15.80 20.17
CA LYS A 89 16.79 -16.25 18.98
C LYS A 89 15.87 -16.60 17.82
N LYS A 90 14.74 -17.26 18.08
CA LYS A 90 13.72 -17.58 17.08
C LYS A 90 13.10 -16.31 16.51
N VAL A 91 12.73 -15.35 17.35
CA VAL A 91 12.20 -14.04 16.94
C VAL A 91 13.20 -13.32 16.03
N ARG A 92 14.49 -13.29 16.37
CA ARG A 92 15.53 -12.67 15.54
C ARG A 92 15.63 -13.30 14.15
N ILE A 93 15.66 -14.63 14.07
CA ILE A 93 15.72 -15.33 12.78
C ILE A 93 14.50 -15.01 11.92
N LEU A 94 13.31 -14.99 12.52
CA LEU A 94 12.07 -14.66 11.82
C LEU A 94 12.05 -13.20 11.36
N TYR A 95 12.50 -12.25 12.20
CA TYR A 95 12.61 -10.84 11.83
C TYR A 95 13.53 -10.64 10.61
N LEU A 96 14.73 -11.24 10.62
CA LEU A 96 15.64 -11.18 9.48
C LEU A 96 15.02 -11.77 8.21
N LYS A 97 14.25 -12.86 8.34
CA LYS A 97 13.53 -13.46 7.21
C LYS A 97 12.45 -12.52 6.66
N ILE A 98 11.73 -11.79 7.52
CA ILE A 98 10.75 -10.79 7.08
C ILE A 98 11.45 -9.66 6.31
N ASN A 99 12.56 -9.12 6.82
CA ASN A 99 13.31 -8.07 6.13
C ASN A 99 13.78 -8.54 4.74
N SER A 100 14.30 -9.77 4.62
CA SER A 100 14.66 -10.35 3.32
C SER A 100 13.48 -10.49 2.36
N VAL A 101 12.27 -10.78 2.88
CA VAL A 101 11.03 -10.79 2.07
C VAL A 101 10.68 -9.38 1.61
N ILE A 102 10.88 -8.35 2.45
CA ILE A 102 10.67 -6.95 2.07
C ILE A 102 11.67 -6.51 1.00
N ASP A 103 12.94 -6.88 1.11
CA ASP A 103 13.95 -6.58 0.08
C ASP A 103 13.58 -7.21 -1.26
N THR A 104 13.14 -8.47 -1.21
CA THR A 104 12.64 -9.19 -2.40
C THR A 104 11.41 -8.50 -2.96
N PHE A 105 10.46 -8.11 -2.12
CA PHE A 105 9.27 -7.35 -2.51
C PHE A 105 9.64 -6.03 -3.19
N ASN A 106 10.57 -5.26 -2.64
CA ASN A 106 11.04 -4.00 -3.23
C ASN A 106 11.73 -4.24 -4.59
N SER A 107 12.50 -5.32 -4.73
CA SER A 107 13.13 -5.67 -6.00
C SER A 107 12.13 -6.02 -7.09
N PHE A 108 11.03 -6.71 -6.75
CA PHE A 108 10.00 -7.09 -7.73
C PHE A 108 8.98 -5.98 -8.00
N PHE A 109 8.51 -5.31 -6.96
CA PHE A 109 7.39 -4.37 -7.01
C PHE A 109 7.80 -2.90 -6.91
N GLY A 110 9.08 -2.58 -6.69
CA GLY A 110 9.53 -1.20 -6.59
C GLY A 110 9.20 -0.35 -7.83
N TRP A 111 9.54 -0.84 -9.02
CA TRP A 111 9.20 -0.19 -10.29
C TRP A 111 7.68 -0.19 -10.56
N PRO A 112 6.98 -1.32 -10.42
CA PRO A 112 5.51 -1.32 -10.49
C PRO A 112 4.83 -0.33 -9.56
N LEU A 113 5.30 -0.18 -8.31
CA LEU A 113 4.80 0.80 -7.34
C LEU A 113 5.05 2.24 -7.81
N LEU A 114 6.26 2.53 -8.29
CA LEU A 114 6.61 3.85 -8.82
C LEU A 114 5.68 4.24 -9.97
N LEU A 115 5.55 3.35 -10.97
CA LEU A 115 4.70 3.57 -12.13
C LEU A 115 3.22 3.66 -11.75
N LEU A 116 2.77 2.84 -10.80
CA LEU A 116 1.40 2.88 -10.30
C LEU A 116 1.08 4.23 -9.64
N VAL A 117 1.99 4.74 -8.79
CA VAL A 117 1.81 6.04 -8.12
C VAL A 117 1.81 7.17 -9.15
N ALA A 118 2.79 7.18 -10.08
CA ALA A 118 2.87 8.19 -11.14
C ALA A 118 1.64 8.20 -12.04
N HIS A 119 1.20 7.02 -12.50
CA HIS A 119 -0.02 6.87 -13.30
C HIS A 119 -1.26 7.32 -12.54
N SER A 120 -1.40 6.94 -11.26
CA SER A 120 -2.53 7.36 -10.43
C SER A 120 -2.55 8.88 -10.26
N PHE A 121 -1.39 9.50 -10.03
CA PHE A 121 -1.27 10.95 -9.92
C PHE A 121 -1.69 11.66 -11.22
N ALA A 122 -1.18 11.22 -12.37
CA ALA A 122 -1.57 11.77 -13.67
C ALA A 122 -3.08 11.60 -13.93
N GLN A 123 -3.64 10.43 -13.64
CA GLN A 123 -5.07 10.16 -13.80
C GLN A 123 -5.93 11.07 -12.90
N ILE A 124 -5.52 11.30 -11.65
CA ILE A 124 -6.19 12.22 -10.72
C ILE A 124 -6.19 13.63 -11.28
N LEU A 125 -5.04 14.12 -11.75
CA LEU A 125 -4.93 15.45 -12.36
C LEU A 125 -5.81 15.59 -13.60
N THR A 126 -5.80 14.59 -14.50
CA THR A 126 -6.65 14.59 -15.69
C THR A 126 -8.13 14.63 -15.32
N CYS A 127 -8.58 13.77 -14.39
CA CYS A 127 -9.98 13.76 -13.96
C CYS A 127 -10.39 15.10 -13.33
N LEU A 128 -9.58 15.65 -12.41
CA LEU A 128 -9.87 16.93 -11.77
C LEU A 128 -9.90 18.09 -12.77
N SER A 129 -8.93 18.12 -13.69
CA SER A 129 -8.89 19.13 -14.75
C SER A 129 -10.12 19.07 -15.63
N LEU A 130 -10.51 17.89 -16.11
CA LEU A 130 -11.69 17.73 -16.97
C LEU A 130 -13.01 18.09 -16.26
N LEU A 131 -13.12 17.76 -14.97
CA LEU A 131 -14.27 18.15 -14.15
C LEU A 131 -14.34 19.67 -13.94
N ALA A 132 -13.20 20.34 -13.76
CA ALA A 132 -13.15 21.78 -13.59
C ALA A 132 -13.37 22.56 -14.90
N THR A 133 -12.96 22.01 -16.05
CA THR A 133 -13.04 22.72 -17.33
C THR A 133 -14.41 22.63 -18.01
N ASN A 134 -15.33 21.78 -17.56
CA ASN A 134 -16.62 21.54 -18.23
C ASN A 134 -16.47 21.29 -19.75
N SER A 135 -15.39 20.64 -20.19
CA SER A 135 -14.99 20.60 -21.60
C SER A 135 -15.90 19.76 -22.53
N TYR A 136 -16.95 19.12 -22.02
CA TYR A 136 -17.82 18.23 -22.79
C TYR A 136 -19.28 18.73 -22.86
N PRO A 137 -19.90 18.75 -24.06
CA PRO A 137 -21.26 19.26 -24.29
C PRO A 137 -22.37 18.29 -23.83
N ASP A 138 -22.09 16.99 -23.69
CA ASP A 138 -23.03 16.02 -23.09
C ASP A 138 -22.72 15.84 -21.60
N VAL A 139 -23.37 16.68 -20.79
CA VAL A 139 -22.79 17.19 -19.55
C VAL A 139 -22.83 16.19 -18.39
N LEU A 140 -23.80 15.27 -18.36
CA LEU A 140 -24.03 14.43 -17.18
C LEU A 140 -23.34 13.06 -17.29
N SER A 141 -23.48 12.37 -18.42
CA SER A 141 -22.93 11.04 -18.67
C SER A 141 -21.39 11.03 -18.54
N ALA A 142 -20.72 11.98 -19.20
CA ALA A 142 -19.27 12.13 -19.14
C ALA A 142 -18.77 12.44 -17.71
N ARG A 143 -19.46 13.30 -16.95
CA ARG A 143 -19.10 13.62 -15.57
C ARG A 143 -19.21 12.42 -14.64
N ILE A 144 -20.26 11.62 -14.80
CA ILE A 144 -20.43 10.38 -14.02
C ILE A 144 -19.27 9.43 -14.29
N VAL A 145 -18.91 9.23 -15.56
CA VAL A 145 -17.79 8.36 -15.94
C VAL A 145 -16.46 8.87 -15.39
N ILE A 146 -16.15 10.16 -15.53
CA ILE A 146 -14.90 10.75 -15.01
C ILE A 146 -14.84 10.65 -13.48
N SER A 147 -15.96 10.94 -12.80
CA SER A 147 -16.05 10.83 -11.34
C SER A 147 -15.85 9.39 -10.86
N TYR A 148 -16.42 8.42 -11.59
CA TYR A 148 -16.20 7.00 -11.32
C TYR A 148 -14.72 6.62 -11.43
N TYR A 149 -14.03 7.02 -12.52
CA TYR A 149 -12.60 6.76 -12.67
C TYR A 149 -11.75 7.42 -11.58
N LEU A 150 -12.11 8.64 -11.16
CA LEU A 150 -11.44 9.35 -10.08
C LEU A 150 -11.58 8.59 -8.74
N ILE A 151 -12.80 8.21 -8.37
CA ILE A 151 -13.08 7.47 -7.13
C ILE A 151 -12.36 6.12 -7.13
N MET A 152 -12.41 5.39 -8.24
CA MET A 152 -11.73 4.09 -8.39
C MET A 152 -10.21 4.24 -8.24
N THR A 153 -9.61 5.23 -8.92
CA THR A 153 -8.17 5.50 -8.84
C THR A 153 -7.74 5.85 -7.42
N MET A 154 -8.50 6.73 -6.75
CA MET A 154 -8.26 7.09 -5.35
C MET A 154 -8.35 5.87 -4.43
N GLY A 155 -9.40 5.04 -4.57
CA GLY A 155 -9.59 3.83 -3.76
C GLY A 155 -8.46 2.82 -3.92
N PHE A 156 -7.99 2.62 -5.15
CA PHE A 156 -6.84 1.77 -5.46
C PHE A 156 -5.53 2.27 -4.85
N LEU A 157 -5.25 3.57 -4.99
CA LEU A 157 -4.08 4.20 -4.40
C LEU A 157 -4.10 4.10 -2.87
N LEU A 158 -5.27 4.37 -2.25
CA LEU A 158 -5.48 4.24 -0.82
C LEU A 158 -5.20 2.82 -0.33
N ARG A 159 -5.64 1.81 -1.08
CA ARG A 159 -5.46 0.40 -0.71
C ARG A 159 -3.99 0.00 -0.68
N VAL A 160 -3.24 0.34 -1.73
CA VAL A 160 -1.79 0.04 -1.79
C VAL A 160 -1.03 0.78 -0.69
N ILE A 161 -1.26 2.08 -0.55
CA ILE A 161 -0.55 2.91 0.43
C ILE A 161 -0.88 2.45 1.85
N SER A 162 -2.14 2.13 2.13
CA SER A 162 -2.54 1.63 3.46
C SER A 162 -1.92 0.28 3.79
N GLY A 163 -1.82 -0.64 2.81
CA GLY A 163 -1.15 -1.92 3.02
C GLY A 163 0.33 -1.75 3.39
N CYS A 164 1.05 -0.90 2.66
CA CYS A 164 2.46 -0.61 2.95
C CYS A 164 2.65 0.11 4.29
N ASP A 165 1.80 1.11 4.59
CA ASP A 165 1.83 1.86 5.85
C ASP A 165 1.52 0.99 7.07
N ASN A 166 0.61 0.02 6.94
CA ASN A 166 0.33 -0.92 8.02
C ASN A 166 1.53 -1.83 8.32
N VAL A 167 2.29 -2.25 7.30
CA VAL A 167 3.54 -2.99 7.49
C VAL A 167 4.56 -2.15 8.27
N LEU A 168 4.76 -0.90 7.85
CA LEU A 168 5.67 0.03 8.55
C LEU A 168 5.28 0.20 10.01
N LYS A 169 3.99 0.44 10.30
CA LYS A 169 3.48 0.54 11.67
C LYS A 169 3.69 -0.73 12.48
N ALA A 170 3.40 -1.90 11.89
CA ALA A 170 3.58 -3.18 12.58
C ALA A 170 5.06 -3.45 12.89
N SER A 171 5.97 -3.06 11.99
CA SER A 171 7.42 -3.11 12.20
C SER A 171 7.88 -2.17 13.32
N HIS A 172 7.43 -0.91 13.31
CA HIS A 172 7.75 0.05 14.37
C HIS A 172 7.26 -0.40 15.74
N ASN A 173 6.03 -0.91 15.83
CA ASN A 173 5.50 -1.46 17.07
C ASN A 173 6.37 -2.64 17.57
N PHE A 174 6.85 -3.49 16.66
CA PHE A 174 7.76 -4.59 17.00
C PHE A 174 9.10 -4.10 17.54
N VAL A 175 9.70 -3.10 16.89
CA VAL A 175 10.94 -2.48 17.35
C VAL A 175 10.75 -1.87 18.75
N GLN A 176 9.67 -1.11 18.96
CA GLN A 176 9.34 -0.52 20.25
C GLN A 176 9.16 -1.58 21.35
N ASN A 177 8.36 -2.62 21.08
CA ASN A 177 8.14 -3.72 22.04
C ASN A 177 9.44 -4.46 22.37
N CYS A 178 10.40 -4.53 21.44
CA CYS A 178 11.71 -5.09 21.70
C CYS A 178 12.57 -4.21 22.62
N PHE A 179 12.41 -2.89 22.56
CA PHE A 179 13.06 -1.97 23.51
C PHE A 179 12.44 -2.10 24.90
N GLU A 180 11.12 -2.10 25.00
CA GLU A 180 10.41 -2.29 26.28
C GLU A 180 10.75 -3.65 26.91
N LEU A 181 10.83 -4.72 26.10
CA LEU A 181 11.24 -6.05 26.57
C LEU A 181 12.69 -6.07 27.08
N ARG A 182 13.59 -5.21 26.58
CA ARG A 182 14.97 -5.14 27.09
C ARG A 182 15.00 -4.68 28.55
N GLU A 183 14.09 -3.77 28.92
CA GLU A 183 13.99 -3.20 30.27
C GLU A 183 13.45 -4.22 31.28
N SER A 184 12.71 -5.23 30.84
CA SER A 184 12.19 -6.29 31.72
C SER A 184 13.25 -7.32 32.16
N PHE A 185 14.47 -7.26 31.62
CA PHE A 185 15.54 -8.21 31.95
C PHE A 185 16.71 -7.53 32.68
N PRO A 186 17.35 -8.21 33.65
CA PRO A 186 18.60 -7.73 34.24
C PRO A 186 19.67 -7.52 33.16
N LEU A 187 20.42 -6.42 33.26
CA LEU A 187 21.41 -5.96 32.26
C LEU A 187 22.41 -7.04 31.84
N THR A 188 22.81 -7.91 32.77
CA THR A 188 23.83 -8.97 32.58
C THR A 188 23.25 -10.34 32.23
N SER A 189 21.95 -10.45 32.01
CA SER A 189 21.32 -11.74 31.72
C SER A 189 21.52 -12.17 30.25
N LYS A 190 21.58 -13.48 29.99
CA LYS A 190 21.67 -14.02 28.61
C LYS A 190 20.52 -13.57 27.69
N PRO A 191 19.26 -13.49 28.15
CA PRO A 191 18.16 -12.94 27.36
C PRO A 191 18.39 -11.49 26.94
N ALA A 192 18.91 -10.67 27.86
CA ALA A 192 19.28 -9.29 27.62
C ALA A 192 20.32 -9.14 26.49
N GLU A 193 21.36 -9.96 26.51
CA GLU A 193 22.39 -10.00 25.45
C GLU A 193 21.79 -10.38 24.08
N GLU A 194 20.87 -11.34 24.03
CA GLU A 194 20.23 -11.74 22.77
C GLU A 194 19.23 -10.69 22.24
N ILE A 195 18.55 -9.94 23.11
CA ILE A 195 17.71 -8.80 22.71
C ILE A 195 18.59 -7.68 22.14
N GLU A 196 19.75 -7.42 22.74
CA GLU A 196 20.69 -6.43 22.23
C GLU A 196 21.23 -6.81 20.85
N LYS A 197 21.55 -8.10 20.64
CA LYS A 197 21.88 -8.63 19.29
C LYS A 197 20.74 -8.46 18.30
N LEU A 198 19.49 -8.61 18.74
CA LEU A 198 18.30 -8.36 17.91
C LEU A 198 18.19 -6.86 17.58
N GLN A 199 18.33 -5.97 18.56
CA GLN A 199 18.27 -4.52 18.36
C GLN A 199 19.36 -4.00 17.42
N ALA A 200 20.55 -4.60 17.46
CA ALA A 200 21.62 -4.30 16.51
C ALA A 200 21.21 -4.54 15.04
N THR A 201 20.25 -5.44 14.78
CA THR A 201 19.74 -5.71 13.42
C THR A 201 18.75 -4.66 12.92
N PHE A 202 18.19 -3.81 13.80
CA PHE A 202 17.21 -2.79 13.41
C PHE A 202 17.79 -1.68 12.53
N LYS A 203 19.12 -1.49 12.56
CA LYS A 203 19.81 -0.57 11.64
C LYS A 203 19.67 -0.96 10.17
N VAL A 204 19.34 -2.23 9.90
CA VAL A 204 19.15 -2.80 8.56
C VAL A 204 17.66 -3.02 8.28
N GLN A 205 16.78 -2.24 8.92
CA GLN A 205 15.34 -2.36 8.68
C GLN A 205 15.00 -1.93 7.26
N SER A 206 14.49 -2.89 6.48
CA SER A 206 14.02 -2.64 5.12
C SER A 206 12.64 -2.00 5.14
N ASN A 207 12.54 -0.78 4.60
CA ASN A 207 11.26 -0.11 4.39
C ASN A 207 10.70 -0.44 3.00
N ILE A 208 9.38 -0.45 2.87
CA ILE A 208 8.74 -0.62 1.56
C ILE A 208 8.94 0.66 0.75
N SER A 209 9.60 0.55 -0.41
CA SER A 209 9.95 1.70 -1.25
C SER A 209 9.61 1.47 -2.72
N ALA A 210 9.29 2.57 -3.42
CA ALA A 210 9.12 2.58 -4.86
C ALA A 210 10.49 2.74 -5.54
N ALA A 211 11.11 1.61 -5.92
CA ALA A 211 12.39 1.55 -6.63
C ALA A 211 13.52 2.36 -5.97
N GLY A 212 13.48 2.53 -4.64
CA GLY A 212 14.44 3.33 -3.89
C GLY A 212 14.27 4.85 -3.97
N PHE A 213 13.27 5.36 -4.71
CA PHE A 213 13.04 6.81 -4.83
C PHE A 213 12.35 7.40 -3.60
N PHE A 214 11.29 6.73 -3.12
CA PHE A 214 10.54 7.17 -1.94
C PHE A 214 9.89 5.99 -1.23
N GLU A 215 9.65 6.17 0.08
CA GLU A 215 8.94 5.21 0.91
C GLU A 215 7.42 5.31 0.69
N ILE A 216 6.74 4.16 0.69
CA ILE A 216 5.28 4.13 0.54
C ILE A 216 4.62 4.19 1.92
N ASN A 217 4.15 5.38 2.29
CA ASN A 217 3.48 5.65 3.56
C ASN A 217 2.27 6.59 3.36
N ARG A 218 1.48 6.83 4.41
CA ARG A 218 0.29 7.70 4.32
C ARG A 218 0.60 9.16 3.98
N SER A 219 1.80 9.68 4.26
CA SER A 219 2.12 11.07 3.90
C SER A 219 2.23 11.27 2.39
N LEU A 220 2.51 10.21 1.63
CA LEU A 220 2.46 10.22 0.16
C LEU A 220 1.06 10.56 -0.36
N LEU A 221 0.00 10.04 0.24
CA LEU A 221 -1.39 10.38 -0.13
C LEU A 221 -1.64 11.88 0.04
N LEU A 222 -1.28 12.43 1.19
CA LEU A 222 -1.45 13.85 1.49
C LEU A 222 -0.65 14.72 0.52
N SER A 223 0.57 14.30 0.18
CA SER A 223 1.43 14.99 -0.79
C SER A 223 0.81 15.00 -2.19
N ILE A 224 0.23 13.87 -2.62
CA ILE A 224 -0.50 13.77 -3.89
C ILE A 224 -1.70 14.71 -3.91
N PHE A 225 -2.52 14.71 -2.85
CA PHE A 225 -3.69 15.60 -2.76
C PHE A 225 -3.30 17.09 -2.75
N SER A 226 -2.28 17.44 -1.99
CA SER A 226 -1.77 18.81 -1.91
C SER A 226 -1.28 19.27 -3.29
N THR A 227 -0.43 18.49 -3.95
CA THR A 227 0.10 18.81 -5.28
C THR A 227 -1.00 18.89 -6.33
N ALA A 228 -1.96 17.95 -6.30
CA ALA A 228 -3.10 17.95 -7.23
C ALA A 228 -4.00 19.19 -7.05
N THR A 229 -4.22 19.61 -5.80
CA THR A 229 -4.99 20.83 -5.49
C THR A 229 -4.29 22.07 -6.00
N THR A 230 -2.97 22.19 -5.78
CA THR A 230 -2.17 23.31 -6.29
C THR A 230 -2.23 23.38 -7.82
N TYR A 231 -2.08 22.25 -8.51
CA TYR A 231 -2.20 22.20 -9.97
C TYR A 231 -3.60 22.62 -10.45
N LEU A 232 -4.65 22.14 -9.77
CA LEU A 232 -6.03 22.50 -10.10
C LEU A 232 -6.28 24.01 -9.98
N ILE A 233 -5.79 24.64 -8.91
CA ILE A 233 -5.87 26.10 -8.71
C ILE A 233 -5.23 26.82 -9.91
N VAL A 234 -4.03 26.40 -10.31
CA VAL A 234 -3.31 26.99 -11.45
C VAL A 234 -4.11 26.86 -12.74
N VAL A 235 -4.66 25.67 -13.04
CA VAL A 235 -5.48 25.44 -14.25
C VAL A 235 -6.73 26.34 -14.26
N ILE A 236 -7.43 26.46 -13.12
CA ILE A 236 -8.62 27.31 -13.01
C ILE A 236 -8.25 28.78 -13.22
N GLN A 237 -7.15 29.24 -12.59
CA GLN A 237 -6.67 30.61 -12.73
C GLN A 237 -6.33 30.94 -14.19
N PHE A 238 -5.53 30.12 -14.86
CA PHE A 238 -5.19 30.34 -16.26
C PHE A 238 -6.44 30.39 -17.14
N ARG A 239 -7.42 29.50 -16.93
CA ARG A 239 -8.67 29.54 -17.69
C ARG A 239 -9.43 30.85 -17.49
N SER A 240 -9.55 31.32 -16.25
CA SER A 240 -10.29 32.54 -15.94
C SER A 240 -9.74 33.77 -16.67
N VAL A 241 -8.42 33.80 -16.91
CA VAL A 241 -7.75 34.85 -17.68
C VAL A 241 -8.10 34.76 -19.17
N TYR A 242 -8.20 33.56 -19.75
CA TYR A 242 -8.52 33.37 -21.17
C TYR A 242 -10.01 33.47 -21.50
N SER A 243 -10.93 33.39 -20.52
CA SER A 243 -12.37 33.54 -20.74
C SER A 243 -12.87 34.98 -20.78
N VAL A 244 -11.98 35.97 -20.68
CA VAL A 244 -12.29 37.42 -20.66
C VAL A 244 -11.92 38.12 -21.98
N GLN A 245 -11.50 37.35 -23.01
CA GLN A 245 -11.31 37.82 -24.39
C GLN A 245 -12.36 37.19 -25.31
#